data_AF-A0A376U475-F1
#
_entry.id   AF-A0A376U475-F1
#
_cell.length_a   1.000
_cell.length_b   1.000
_cell.length_c   1.000
_cell.angle_alpha   90.00
_cell.angle_beta   90.00
_cell.angle_gamma   90.00
#
_symmetry.space_group_name_H-M   'P 1'
#
loop_
_entity.id
_entity.type
_entity.pdbx_description
1 polymer ?
#
loop_
_entity_poly.entity_id
_entity_poly.type
_entity_poly.pdbx_seq_one_letter_code
_entity_poly.pdbx_strand_id
1 'polypeptide(L)'
;MTPVKVWQERVEIPTYETGPQDIHPMFLENRVYQGSSGAVYPYGVTDTLSEQKTLKSWQAVWLEKRLHQSDDPAGTGRSGASRVG
;
A
#
# COMPACT_ATOMS: atom_id res chain seq x y z
N MET A 1 13.14 22.89 7.25
CA MET A 1 12.07 21.95 6.84
C MET A 1 12.48 21.33 5.52
N THR A 2 12.38 20.01 5.36
CA THR A 2 12.61 19.36 4.06
C THR A 2 11.41 19.63 3.14
N PRO A 3 11.64 20.04 1.88
CA PRO A 3 10.55 20.24 0.94
C PRO A 3 9.88 18.90 0.62
N VAL A 4 8.54 18.91 0.61
CA VAL A 4 7.69 17.79 0.19
C VAL A 4 7.17 18.11 -1.22
N LYS A 5 7.21 17.13 -2.11
CA LYS A 5 6.67 17.25 -3.47
C LYS A 5 5.38 16.44 -3.59
N VAL A 6 4.40 17.01 -4.28
CA VAL A 6 3.12 16.37 -4.60
C VAL A 6 2.82 16.61 -6.07
N TRP A 7 2.49 15.56 -6.80
CA TRP A 7 2.08 15.66 -8.20
C TRP A 7 1.13 14.53 -8.58
N GLN A 8 0.52 14.65 -9.75
CA GLN A 8 -0.39 13.67 -10.31
C GLN A 8 0.05 13.34 -11.74
N GLU A 9 -0.03 12.07 -12.13
CA GLU A 9 0.23 11.67 -13.51
C GLU A 9 -0.65 10.47 -13.92
N ARG A 10 -0.87 10.32 -15.22
CA ARG A 10 -1.50 9.11 -15.77
C ARG A 10 -0.45 8.01 -15.90
N VAL A 11 -0.69 6.88 -15.25
CA VAL A 11 0.16 5.68 -15.34
C VAL A 11 -0.63 4.55 -15.98
N GLU A 12 0.03 3.72 -16.79
CA GLU A 12 -0.54 2.49 -17.31
C GLU A 12 -0.06 1.31 -16.48
N ILE A 13 -1.00 0.58 -15.88
CA ILE A 13 -0.71 -0.57 -15.04
C ILE A 13 -1.30 -1.82 -15.71
N PRO A 14 -0.48 -2.85 -16.02
CA PRO A 14 -0.99 -4.14 -16.45
C PRO A 14 -1.92 -4.71 -15.37
N THR A 15 -3.20 -4.84 -15.71
CA THR A 15 -4.26 -5.20 -14.77
C THR A 15 -4.96 -6.45 -15.30
N TYR A 16 -5.08 -7.47 -14.45
CA TYR A 16 -5.96 -8.60 -14.70
C TYR A 16 -7.36 -8.22 -14.22
N GLU A 17 -8.32 -8.19 -15.14
CA GLU A 17 -9.69 -7.79 -14.81
C GLU A 17 -10.42 -8.88 -14.03
N THR A 18 -11.44 -8.50 -13.27
CA THR A 18 -12.34 -9.47 -12.65
C THR A 18 -13.10 -10.26 -13.70
N GLY A 19 -13.37 -11.53 -13.42
CA GLY A 19 -14.30 -12.30 -14.21
C GLY A 19 -15.73 -11.76 -14.13
N PRO A 20 -16.67 -12.40 -14.85
CA PRO A 20 -18.09 -12.09 -14.73
C PRO A 20 -18.55 -12.16 -13.26
N GLN A 21 -19.48 -11.28 -12.89
CA GLN A 21 -20.16 -11.39 -11.61
C GLN A 21 -21.09 -12.61 -11.63
N ASP A 22 -21.21 -13.31 -10.50
CA ASP A 22 -22.29 -14.26 -10.30
C ASP A 22 -23.63 -13.52 -10.35
N ILE A 23 -24.57 -14.10 -11.08
CA ILE A 23 -25.92 -13.57 -11.27
C ILE A 23 -26.81 -13.84 -10.06
N HIS A 24 -26.43 -14.76 -9.18
CA HIS A 24 -27.18 -15.10 -7.98
C HIS A 24 -26.74 -14.21 -6.82
N PRO A 25 -27.68 -13.49 -6.17
CA PRO A 25 -27.34 -12.64 -5.04
C PRO A 25 -26.80 -13.50 -3.90
N MET A 26 -25.69 -13.05 -3.32
CA MET A 26 -25.09 -13.67 -2.14
C MET A 26 -25.28 -12.80 -0.90
N PHE A 27 -25.68 -13.45 0.18
CA PHE A 27 -25.95 -12.87 1.50
C PHE A 27 -24.87 -13.40 2.47
N LEU A 28 -23.82 -12.59 2.68
CA LEU A 28 -22.61 -12.96 3.43
C LEU A 28 -22.53 -12.25 4.79
N GLU A 29 -23.68 -11.90 5.38
CA GLU A 29 -23.80 -11.02 6.55
C GLU A 29 -23.15 -11.63 7.81
N ASN A 30 -23.17 -12.95 7.94
CA ASN A 30 -22.71 -13.66 9.13
C ASN A 30 -21.20 -13.97 9.07
N ARG A 31 -20.35 -13.00 9.43
CA ARG A 31 -18.91 -13.23 9.66
C ARG A 31 -18.61 -13.41 11.16
N VAL A 32 -17.67 -14.31 11.49
CA VAL A 32 -17.31 -14.67 12.87
C VAL A 32 -16.40 -13.61 13.55
N TYR A 33 -15.98 -12.57 12.83
CA TYR A 33 -15.07 -11.53 13.35
C TYR A 33 -15.79 -10.22 13.70
N GLN A 34 -15.48 -9.69 14.87
CA GLN A 34 -16.01 -8.41 15.36
C GLN A 34 -15.56 -7.26 14.44
N GLY A 35 -16.52 -6.47 13.95
CA GLY A 35 -16.25 -5.24 13.18
C GLY A 35 -16.28 -5.35 11.66
N SER A 36 -16.67 -6.50 11.08
CA SER A 36 -16.90 -6.61 9.63
C SER A 36 -18.35 -7.03 9.35
N SER A 37 -19.05 -6.27 8.49
CA SER A 37 -20.27 -6.74 7.84
C SER A 37 -19.88 -7.31 6.48
N GLY A 38 -20.29 -8.54 6.18
CA GLY A 38 -20.09 -9.12 4.86
C GLY A 38 -21.21 -8.82 3.87
N ALA A 39 -22.16 -7.93 4.21
CA ALA A 39 -23.23 -7.53 3.31
C ALA A 39 -22.67 -6.89 2.02
N VAL A 40 -22.97 -7.50 0.87
CA VAL A 40 -22.48 -7.06 -0.45
C VAL A 40 -23.60 -6.70 -1.43
N TYR A 41 -24.83 -7.19 -1.21
CA TYR A 41 -25.98 -6.85 -2.04
C TYR A 41 -26.25 -5.33 -2.07
N PRO A 42 -26.53 -4.71 -3.24
CA PRO A 42 -26.88 -5.32 -4.53
C PRO A 42 -25.70 -5.62 -5.46
N TYR A 43 -24.46 -5.49 -5.01
CA TYR A 43 -23.30 -5.80 -5.85
C TYR A 43 -23.14 -7.32 -6.00
N GLY A 44 -22.94 -7.76 -7.25
CA GLY A 44 -22.57 -9.14 -7.54
C GLY A 44 -21.16 -9.45 -7.02
N VAL A 45 -20.91 -10.73 -6.77
CA VAL A 45 -19.61 -11.22 -6.31
C VAL A 45 -18.93 -11.96 -7.46
N THR A 46 -17.60 -11.95 -7.48
CA THR A 46 -16.79 -12.70 -8.45
C THR A 46 -15.62 -13.35 -7.71
N ASP A 47 -15.29 -14.57 -8.08
CA ASP A 47 -14.19 -15.37 -7.52
C ASP A 47 -13.10 -15.68 -8.56
N THR A 48 -13.26 -15.17 -9.78
CA THR A 48 -12.34 -15.40 -10.89
C THR A 48 -11.68 -14.09 -11.35
N LEU A 49 -10.47 -14.23 -11.90
CA LEU A 49 -9.74 -13.17 -12.58
C LEU A 49 -9.50 -13.60 -14.03
N SER A 50 -9.42 -12.64 -14.94
CA SER A 50 -8.97 -12.88 -16.30
C SER A 50 -7.53 -13.40 -16.30
N GLU A 51 -7.21 -14.35 -17.19
CA GLU A 51 -5.84 -14.82 -17.45
C GLU A 51 -5.05 -13.85 -18.36
N GLN A 52 -5.74 -12.88 -18.95
CA GLN A 52 -5.16 -11.87 -19.84
C GLN A 52 -5.06 -10.53 -19.11
N LYS A 53 -3.85 -9.98 -19.06
CA LYS A 53 -3.62 -8.62 -18.55
C LYS A 53 -3.90 -7.58 -19.63
N THR A 54 -4.60 -6.52 -19.26
CA THR A 54 -4.82 -5.33 -20.10
C THR A 54 -4.14 -4.12 -19.47
N LEU A 55 -3.62 -3.20 -20.30
CA LEU A 55 -3.10 -1.94 -19.78
C LEU A 55 -4.28 -1.04 -19.39
N LYS A 56 -4.40 -0.72 -18.11
CA LYS A 56 -5.37 0.25 -17.61
C LYS A 56 -4.68 1.54 -17.22
N SER A 57 -5.26 2.66 -17.64
CA SER A 57 -4.79 4.00 -17.27
C SER A 57 -5.40 4.41 -15.92
N TRP A 58 -4.54 4.83 -15.00
CA TRP A 58 -4.91 5.28 -13.66
C TRP A 58 -4.36 6.69 -13.40
N GLN A 59 -5.10 7.49 -12.65
CA GLN A 59 -4.59 8.76 -12.12
C GLN A 59 -3.81 8.49 -10.84
N ALA A 60 -2.49 8.39 -10.93
CA ALA A 60 -1.63 8.28 -9.77
C ALA A 60 -1.51 9.64 -9.06
N VAL A 61 -1.43 9.60 -7.74
CA VAL A 61 -1.13 10.75 -6.87
C VAL A 61 0.12 10.39 -6.08
N TRP A 62 1.18 11.17 -6.23
CA TRP A 62 2.49 10.93 -5.64
C TRP A 62 2.77 11.90 -4.50
N LEU A 63 3.43 11.41 -3.46
CA LEU A 63 3.91 12.19 -2.33
C LEU A 63 5.37 11.80 -2.05
N GLU A 64 6.31 12.69 -2.34
CA GLU A 64 7.74 12.46 -2.16
C GLU A 64 8.31 13.40 -1.10
N LYS A 65 9.12 12.86 -0.17
CA LYS A 65 9.94 13.64 0.76
C LYS A 65 11.33 13.02 0.88
N ARG A 66 12.34 13.85 1.12
CA ARG A 66 13.70 13.36 1.43
C ARG A 66 13.70 12.67 2.79
N LEU A 67 14.36 11.52 2.89
CA LEU A 67 14.64 10.88 4.18
C LEU A 67 15.54 11.80 5.02
N HIS A 68 15.16 12.05 6.26
CA HIS A 68 16.02 12.77 7.20
C HIS A 68 17.13 11.83 7.67
N GLN A 69 18.38 12.15 7.36
CA GLN A 69 19.52 11.55 8.05
C GLN A 69 19.63 12.24 9.40
N SER A 70 19.62 11.49 10.50
CA SER A 70 20.00 12.03 11.80
C SER A 70 21.50 12.30 11.80
N ASP A 71 21.90 13.55 12.01
CA ASP A 71 23.27 13.86 12.38
C ASP A 71 23.47 13.36 13.83
N ASP A 72 24.15 12.24 13.99
CA ASP A 72 24.61 11.78 15.31
C ASP A 72 25.96 12.47 15.60
N PRO A 73 26.03 13.43 16.55
CA PRO A 73 27.29 14.08 16.89
C PRO A 73 28.05 13.23 17.92
N ALA A 74 28.33 11.96 17.62
CA ALA A 74 29.18 11.13 18.46
C ALA A 74 30.67 11.34 18.13
N GLY A 75 31.10 12.60 18.18
CA GLY A 75 32.50 13.02 18.18
C GLY A 75 32.93 13.49 19.57
N THR A 76 32.82 12.64 20.59
CA THR A 76 33.53 12.86 21.86
C THR A 76 34.53 11.73 22.04
N GLY A 77 35.80 12.05 21.79
CA GLY A 77 36.91 11.12 21.93
C GLY A 77 36.96 10.51 23.32
N ARG A 78 36.99 9.17 23.38
CA ARG A 78 37.47 8.47 24.58
C ARG A 78 38.98 8.59 24.63
N SER A 79 39.45 9.69 25.24
CA SER A 79 40.80 9.77 25.79
C SER A 79 40.88 8.90 27.05
N GLY A 80 41.90 8.04 27.11
CA GLY A 80 42.52 7.58 28.36
C GLY A 80 41.87 6.38 29.06
N ALA A 81 42.48 5.21 28.90
CA ALA A 81 42.72 4.27 30.01
C ALA A 81 43.84 3.30 29.60
N SER A 82 45.07 3.68 29.93
CA SER A 82 46.21 2.76 29.98
C SER A 82 45.91 1.67 31.02
N ARG A 83 45.88 0.41 30.61
CA ARG A 83 45.92 -0.73 31.54
C ARG A 83 47.37 -1.12 31.76
N VAL A 84 47.90 -0.72 32.91
CA VAL A 84 49.00 -1.40 33.58
C VAL A 84 48.40 -2.59 34.33
N GLY A 85 48.97 -3.78 34.16
CA GLY A 85 48.58 -5.01 34.86
C GLY A 85 48.80 -6.23 34.01
#